data_AF-A0A4J1Z6N2-F1
#
_entry.id   AF-A0A4J1Z6N2-F1
#
_cell.length_a   1.000
_cell.length_b   1.000
_cell.length_c   1.000
_cell.angle_alpha   90.00
_cell.angle_beta   90.00
_cell.angle_gamma   90.00
#
_symmetry.space_group_name_H-M   'P 1'
#
loop_
_entity.id
_entity.type
_entity.pdbx_description
1 polymer ?
#
loop_
_entity_poly.entity_id
_entity_poly.type
_entity_poly.pdbx_seq_one_letter_code
_entity_poly.pdbx_strand_id
1 'polypeptide(L)'
;MRLKVIKKLVDINILYSSQDANLANPRKKQAKNTGKKVNVSARVLSSYIFSSLLMLIFFSTIAIHFPFEEMPVYFSFMVAILLVIAFSTSLTAFYNVFYESKDLASYSPYAFKESEIIIAKGLSVLLPALTGIVPILAYFLALYISLAPSLWLGLPLMLLSLTLLFVSVTLVTVVAVHFLAQTRVFRKYQSIFSNVMIGIGVLIPLIFIFFLQSTFGSIVDKVRDIPFLLYPLHIFYKIAVEPFSIEAILGLLAWIGLTLFLLYLTKKKVLPRFYDVILLNSEEKVKKERRSKERISTTKKGFFRMVLRYHLTLLGQGTGVVTVLFTSAFLPYLMMIGLISKIRDSQIVPDIHPPYWLPLFFIALFIAVVNNNITSLPSIALSLERENVDFLKSLPFDFARYVKVKFWIIFAVQSFLPILTLLGLSLYLGLPIISMIYLIVAWILASVILSCHHYFKDVKNLSTNWSSITDLVNRSNGIVAIVLLFIYSAILMALVIGSIFLVQSLSPILAISLGVGALILLLALAIFGYHYYLSRILAEIEKR
;
A
#
# COMPACT_ATOMS: atom_id res chain seq x y z
N MET A 1 -11.61 26.19 25.07
CA MET A 1 -12.08 25.06 24.22
C MET A 1 -12.57 23.94 25.12
N ARG A 2 -13.64 23.23 24.76
CA ARG A 2 -14.21 22.17 25.60
C ARG A 2 -13.53 20.83 25.31
N LEU A 3 -12.54 20.43 26.13
CA LEU A 3 -11.79 19.17 25.96
C LEU A 3 -12.69 17.92 25.91
N LYS A 4 -13.78 17.88 26.71
CA LYS A 4 -14.77 16.79 26.67
C LYS A 4 -15.49 16.67 25.33
N VAL A 5 -15.72 17.80 24.65
CA VAL A 5 -16.35 17.84 23.32
C VAL A 5 -15.37 17.39 22.26
N ILE A 6 -14.13 17.89 22.30
CA ILE A 6 -13.05 17.47 21.40
C ILE A 6 -12.85 15.96 21.49
N LYS A 7 -12.78 15.40 22.71
CA LYS A 7 -12.65 13.95 22.91
C LYS A 7 -13.78 13.16 22.25
N LYS A 8 -15.05 13.56 22.43
CA LYS A 8 -16.20 12.90 21.77
C LYS A 8 -16.14 13.01 20.24
N LEU A 9 -15.73 14.16 19.72
CA LEU A 9 -15.54 14.34 18.28
C LEU A 9 -14.39 13.47 17.75
N VAL A 10 -13.30 13.33 18.50
CA VAL A 10 -12.20 12.41 18.16
C VAL A 10 -12.71 10.98 18.12
N ASP A 11 -13.48 10.53 19.11
CA ASP A 11 -14.03 9.17 19.16
C ASP A 11 -14.87 8.82 17.92
N ILE A 12 -15.60 9.80 17.38
CA ILE A 12 -16.39 9.66 16.15
C ILE A 12 -15.49 9.68 14.92
N ASN A 13 -14.58 10.65 14.82
CA ASN A 13 -13.71 10.83 13.66
C ASN A 13 -12.65 9.72 13.54
N ILE A 14 -12.31 9.06 14.64
CA ILE A 14 -11.46 7.86 14.65
C ILE A 14 -12.01 6.81 13.69
N LEU A 15 -13.33 6.62 13.65
CA LEU A 15 -13.99 5.63 12.78
C LEU A 15 -13.77 5.90 11.29
N TYR A 16 -13.61 7.17 10.90
CA TYR A 16 -13.35 7.56 9.51
C TYR A 16 -11.86 7.62 9.19
N SER A 17 -11.04 7.97 10.18
CA SER A 17 -9.57 7.99 10.03
C SER A 17 -8.97 6.59 9.97
N SER A 18 -9.61 5.63 10.64
CA SER A 18 -9.04 4.31 10.84
C SER A 18 -9.17 3.45 9.60
N GLN A 19 -8.13 2.68 9.33
CA GLN A 19 -8.17 1.65 8.30
C GLN A 19 -9.25 0.62 8.64
N ASP A 20 -9.97 0.23 7.59
CA ASP A 20 -11.00 -0.80 7.57
C ASP A 20 -10.65 -2.06 8.38
N ALA A 21 -9.37 -2.47 8.34
CA ALA A 21 -8.79 -3.56 9.12
C ALA A 21 -8.98 -3.46 10.63
N ASN A 22 -8.90 -2.24 11.20
CA ASN A 22 -8.99 -2.01 12.64
C ASN A 22 -10.44 -1.93 13.14
N LEU A 23 -11.40 -1.70 12.23
CA LEU A 23 -12.84 -1.59 12.54
C LEU A 23 -13.57 -2.93 12.44
N ALA A 24 -13.03 -3.87 11.67
CA ALA A 24 -13.48 -5.24 11.47
C ALA A 24 -13.93 -5.98 12.75
N ASN A 25 -12.99 -6.18 13.68
CA ASN A 25 -13.21 -6.93 14.91
C ASN A 25 -14.21 -6.26 15.88
N PRO A 26 -14.15 -4.94 16.13
CA PRO A 26 -15.19 -4.26 16.88
C PRO A 26 -16.58 -4.36 16.25
N ARG A 27 -16.71 -4.17 14.93
CA ARG A 27 -18.00 -4.28 14.21
C ARG A 27 -18.57 -5.69 14.32
N LYS A 28 -17.75 -6.74 14.14
CA LYS A 28 -18.16 -8.15 14.33
C LYS A 28 -18.62 -8.46 15.76
N LYS A 29 -17.92 -7.95 16.78
CA LYS A 29 -18.32 -8.13 18.19
C LYS A 29 -19.61 -7.38 18.54
N GLN A 30 -19.86 -6.24 17.89
CA GLN A 30 -21.08 -5.47 18.06
C GLN A 30 -22.27 -6.09 17.31
N ALA A 31 -22.05 -6.64 16.11
CA ALA A 31 -23.05 -7.40 15.36
C ALA A 31 -23.47 -8.70 16.08
N LYS A 32 -22.55 -9.35 16.81
CA LYS A 32 -22.84 -10.54 17.61
C LYS A 32 -23.51 -10.24 18.95
N ASN A 33 -23.41 -9.01 19.47
CA ASN A 33 -23.94 -8.62 20.78
C ASN A 33 -24.51 -7.20 20.73
N THR A 34 -25.69 -7.06 20.11
CA THR A 34 -26.37 -5.77 19.89
C THR A 34 -26.65 -4.99 21.18
N GLY A 35 -26.74 -5.68 22.32
CA GLY A 35 -27.01 -5.08 23.65
C GLY A 35 -25.79 -4.54 24.41
N LYS A 36 -24.54 -4.83 23.99
CA LYS A 36 -23.33 -4.31 24.65
C LYS A 36 -22.67 -3.24 23.78
N LYS A 37 -22.63 -1.99 24.28
CA LYS A 37 -21.89 -0.89 23.63
C LYS A 37 -20.39 -1.19 23.66
N VAL A 38 -19.88 -1.78 22.60
CA VAL A 38 -18.44 -1.92 22.38
C VAL A 38 -17.87 -0.54 22.12
N ASN A 39 -16.91 -0.09 22.93
CA ASN A 39 -16.22 1.16 22.63
C ASN A 39 -15.25 0.96 21.46
N VAL A 40 -15.78 1.14 20.24
CA VAL A 40 -15.05 0.93 18.98
C VAL A 40 -13.84 1.86 18.90
N SER A 41 -13.98 3.12 19.29
CA SER A 41 -12.89 4.12 19.29
C SER A 41 -11.70 3.70 20.14
N ALA A 42 -11.93 3.22 21.37
CA ALA A 42 -10.88 2.75 22.26
C ALA A 42 -10.14 1.51 21.73
N ARG A 43 -10.86 0.60 21.07
CA ARG A 43 -10.24 -0.59 20.47
C ARG A 43 -9.41 -0.24 19.24
N VAL A 44 -9.88 0.69 18.41
CA VAL A 44 -9.13 1.20 17.26
C VAL A 44 -7.85 1.91 17.73
N LEU A 45 -7.96 2.77 18.74
CA LEU A 45 -6.82 3.43 19.37
C LEU A 45 -5.80 2.43 19.91
N SER A 46 -6.26 1.41 20.65
CA SER A 46 -5.41 0.34 21.17
C SER A 46 -4.73 -0.45 20.04
N SER A 47 -5.41 -0.70 18.92
CA SER A 47 -4.81 -1.36 17.75
C SER A 47 -3.67 -0.55 17.15
N TYR A 48 -3.85 0.77 17.00
CA TYR A 48 -2.79 1.66 16.49
C TYR A 48 -1.60 1.72 17.44
N ILE A 49 -1.85 1.83 18.75
CA ILE A 49 -0.78 1.83 19.75
C ILE A 49 -0.01 0.50 19.71
N PHE A 50 -0.72 -0.63 19.71
CA PHE A 50 -0.11 -1.96 19.66
C PHE A 50 0.71 -2.16 18.37
N SER A 51 0.13 -1.82 17.21
CA SER A 51 0.83 -1.89 15.92
C SER A 51 2.08 -1.02 15.90
N SER A 52 1.99 0.21 16.43
CA SER A 52 3.14 1.12 16.49
C SER A 52 4.23 0.60 17.43
N LEU A 53 3.86 -0.03 18.55
CA LEU A 53 4.79 -0.63 19.50
C LEU A 53 5.48 -1.88 18.91
N LEU A 54 4.74 -2.72 18.18
CA LEU A 54 5.31 -3.85 17.45
C LEU A 54 6.32 -3.38 16.39
N MET A 55 5.97 -2.33 15.63
CA MET A 55 6.87 -1.73 14.65
C MET A 55 8.11 -1.13 15.32
N LEU A 56 7.96 -0.47 16.48
CA LEU A 56 9.09 0.03 17.25
C LEU A 56 10.07 -1.10 17.61
N ILE A 57 9.58 -2.23 18.13
CA ILE A 57 10.43 -3.38 18.47
C ILE A 57 11.15 -3.90 17.22
N PHE A 58 10.43 -4.10 16.12
CA PHE A 58 11.00 -4.59 14.87
C PHE A 58 12.11 -3.68 14.33
N PHE A 59 11.84 -2.37 14.27
CA PHE A 59 12.80 -1.38 13.78
C PHE A 59 13.97 -1.15 14.74
N SER A 60 13.78 -1.30 16.06
CA SER A 60 14.88 -1.30 17.03
C SER A 60 15.87 -2.44 16.78
N THR A 61 15.36 -3.66 16.55
CA THR A 61 16.21 -4.80 16.21
C THR A 61 17.03 -4.53 14.95
N ILE A 62 16.41 -3.92 13.93
CA ILE A 62 17.10 -3.55 12.69
C ILE A 62 18.14 -2.46 12.94
N ALA A 63 17.78 -1.39 13.66
CA ALA A 63 18.62 -0.21 13.86
C ALA A 63 19.95 -0.52 14.57
N ILE A 64 19.95 -1.46 15.52
CA ILE A 64 21.16 -1.84 16.27
C ILE A 64 22.24 -2.48 15.37
N HIS A 65 21.85 -3.10 14.25
CA HIS A 65 22.79 -3.79 13.36
C HIS A 65 23.36 -2.89 12.25
N PHE A 66 22.96 -1.61 12.20
CA PHE A 66 23.43 -0.68 11.16
C PHE A 66 24.66 0.11 11.62
N PRO A 67 25.77 0.13 10.85
CA PRO A 67 26.97 0.91 11.19
C PRO A 67 26.77 2.39 10.85
N PHE A 68 26.08 3.13 11.73
CA PHE A 68 25.83 4.57 11.54
C PHE A 68 27.10 5.43 11.62
N GLU A 69 28.17 4.92 12.23
CA GLU A 69 29.50 5.56 12.27
C GLU A 69 30.15 5.59 10.89
N GLU A 70 30.19 4.44 10.21
CA GLU A 70 30.87 4.31 8.92
C GLU A 70 30.05 4.89 7.78
N MET A 71 28.71 4.79 7.87
CA MET A 71 27.80 5.21 6.81
C MET A 71 26.63 6.04 7.36
N PRO A 72 26.85 7.36 7.59
CA PRO A 72 25.86 8.30 8.14
C PRO A 72 24.56 8.42 7.34
N VAL A 73 24.66 8.16 6.04
CA VAL A 73 23.57 8.29 5.08
C VAL A 73 22.43 7.29 5.38
N TYR A 74 22.71 6.13 5.98
CA TYR A 74 21.69 5.14 6.34
C TYR A 74 20.66 5.68 7.32
N PHE A 75 21.07 6.45 8.32
CA PHE A 75 20.13 7.06 9.27
C PHE A 75 19.12 7.94 8.53
N SER A 76 19.61 8.80 7.64
CA SER A 76 18.78 9.74 6.88
C SER A 76 17.82 9.00 5.96
N PHE A 77 18.27 7.91 5.32
CA PHE A 77 17.42 7.05 4.49
C PHE A 77 16.31 6.36 5.29
N MET A 78 16.63 5.76 6.43
CA MET A 78 15.65 5.01 7.23
C MET A 78 14.57 5.94 7.79
N VAL A 79 14.98 7.11 8.29
CA VAL A 79 14.05 8.15 8.73
C VAL A 79 13.19 8.63 7.55
N ALA A 80 13.76 8.84 6.36
CA ALA A 80 13.01 9.26 5.18
C ALA A 80 11.92 8.25 4.78
N ILE A 81 12.25 6.95 4.76
CA ILE A 81 11.30 5.88 4.44
C ILE A 81 10.10 5.92 5.39
N LEU A 82 10.36 6.01 6.69
CA LEU A 82 9.32 6.07 7.72
C LEU A 82 8.47 7.33 7.62
N LEU A 83 9.08 8.48 7.29
CA LEU A 83 8.37 9.73 7.05
C LEU A 83 7.48 9.66 5.82
N VAL A 84 7.92 9.03 4.74
CA VAL A 84 7.09 8.84 3.53
C VAL A 84 5.88 7.95 3.85
N ILE A 85 6.06 6.89 4.63
CA ILE A 85 4.96 6.03 5.10
C ILE A 85 3.99 6.86 5.96
N ALA A 86 4.50 7.59 6.95
CA ALA A 86 3.68 8.42 7.83
C ALA A 86 2.91 9.52 7.07
N PHE A 87 3.56 10.15 6.08
CA PHE A 87 2.93 11.16 5.24
C PHE A 87 1.84 10.55 4.35
N SER A 88 2.11 9.40 3.72
CA SER A 88 1.13 8.69 2.89
C SER A 88 -0.12 8.27 3.67
N THR A 89 0.06 7.69 4.86
CA THR A 89 -1.06 7.23 5.70
C THR A 89 -1.84 8.41 6.26
N SER A 90 -1.17 9.47 6.71
CA SER A 90 -1.82 10.68 7.22
C SER A 90 -2.59 11.43 6.14
N LEU A 91 -2.09 11.52 4.91
CA LEU A 91 -2.81 12.16 3.81
C LEU A 91 -4.09 11.39 3.46
N THR A 92 -4.00 10.06 3.39
CA THR A 92 -5.15 9.17 3.17
C THR A 92 -6.20 9.33 4.28
N ALA A 93 -5.77 9.30 5.54
CA ALA A 93 -6.66 9.49 6.69
C ALA A 93 -7.30 10.87 6.69
N PHE A 94 -6.55 11.91 6.30
CA PHE A 94 -7.08 13.25 6.14
C PHE A 94 -8.22 13.27 5.12
N TYR A 95 -8.02 12.67 3.95
CA TYR A 95 -9.05 12.62 2.92
C TYR A 95 -10.34 11.99 3.45
N ASN A 96 -10.23 10.83 4.11
CA ASN A 96 -11.39 10.12 4.63
C ASN A 96 -12.15 10.95 5.69
N VAL A 97 -11.42 11.57 6.62
CA VAL A 97 -12.00 12.31 7.76
C VAL A 97 -12.55 13.68 7.35
N PHE A 98 -11.91 14.39 6.43
CA PHE A 98 -12.28 15.77 6.11
C PHE A 98 -13.15 15.89 4.87
N TYR A 99 -13.09 14.94 3.93
CA TYR A 99 -13.81 15.03 2.65
C TYR A 99 -14.79 13.89 2.40
N GLU A 100 -14.59 12.70 2.97
CA GLU A 100 -15.48 11.56 2.73
C GLU A 100 -16.57 11.43 3.78
N SER A 101 -16.30 11.76 5.04
CA SER A 101 -17.25 11.53 6.15
C SER A 101 -18.56 12.32 6.05
N LYS A 102 -18.65 13.36 5.18
CA LYS A 102 -19.86 14.22 4.95
C LYS A 102 -20.54 14.70 6.25
N ASP A 103 -19.83 14.72 7.37
CA ASP A 103 -20.37 14.90 8.73
C ASP A 103 -20.45 16.36 9.16
N LEU A 104 -19.73 17.26 8.49
CA LEU A 104 -19.75 18.70 8.75
C LEU A 104 -21.15 19.31 8.60
N ALA A 105 -21.94 18.85 7.62
CA ALA A 105 -23.34 19.25 7.47
C ALA A 105 -24.20 18.78 8.65
N SER A 106 -23.91 17.60 9.20
CA SER A 106 -24.57 17.05 10.39
C SER A 106 -24.10 17.70 11.69
N TYR A 107 -22.95 18.36 11.69
CA TYR A 107 -22.46 19.15 12.83
C TYR A 107 -22.99 20.59 12.85
N SER A 108 -23.43 21.12 11.70
CA SER A 108 -24.00 22.47 11.57
C SER A 108 -25.16 22.79 12.53
N PRO A 109 -26.06 21.85 12.89
CA PRO A 109 -27.13 22.10 13.88
C PRO A 109 -26.64 22.12 15.33
N TYR A 110 -25.43 21.64 15.60
CA TYR A 110 -24.86 21.57 16.95
C TYR A 110 -23.94 22.78 17.20
N ALA A 111 -24.01 23.34 18.41
CA ALA A 111 -23.18 24.49 18.83
C ALA A 111 -21.70 24.10 19.10
N PHE A 112 -21.03 23.52 18.12
CA PHE A 112 -19.60 23.23 18.14
C PHE A 112 -18.81 24.41 17.57
N LYS A 113 -17.69 24.77 18.21
CA LYS A 113 -16.77 25.74 17.62
C LYS A 113 -16.03 25.08 16.47
N GLU A 114 -15.81 25.80 15.39
CA GLU A 114 -15.05 25.29 14.22
C GLU A 114 -13.66 24.77 14.61
N SER A 115 -12.97 25.46 15.52
CA SER A 115 -11.69 25.03 16.06
C SER A 115 -11.76 23.72 16.84
N GLU A 116 -12.88 23.40 17.50
CA GLU A 116 -13.08 22.12 18.20
C GLU A 116 -13.21 20.95 17.20
N ILE A 117 -13.89 21.17 16.06
CA ILE A 117 -14.04 20.17 15.00
C ILE A 117 -12.71 19.93 14.29
N ILE A 118 -11.99 20.99 13.93
CA ILE A 118 -10.71 20.88 13.21
C ILE A 118 -9.66 20.15 14.06
N ILE A 119 -9.53 20.50 15.35
CA ILE A 119 -8.59 19.81 16.25
C ILE A 119 -8.98 18.34 16.40
N ALA A 120 -10.26 18.03 16.55
CA ALA A 120 -10.70 16.64 16.71
C ALA A 120 -10.39 15.79 15.47
N LYS A 121 -10.72 16.31 14.28
CA LYS A 121 -10.40 15.63 13.02
C LYS A 121 -8.90 15.51 12.80
N GLY A 122 -8.13 16.57 13.10
CA GLY A 122 -6.67 16.55 13.00
C GLY A 122 -6.02 15.49 13.90
N LEU A 123 -6.47 15.37 15.15
CA LEU A 123 -6.02 14.31 16.07
C LEU A 123 -6.35 12.91 15.55
N SER A 124 -7.54 12.70 14.98
CA SER A 124 -7.91 11.41 14.39
C SER A 124 -7.01 11.04 13.21
N VAL A 125 -6.61 12.01 12.38
CA VAL A 125 -5.72 11.80 11.23
C VAL A 125 -4.29 11.41 11.63
N LEU A 126 -3.84 11.84 12.81
CA LEU A 126 -2.49 11.50 13.31
C LEU A 126 -2.40 10.04 13.80
N LEU A 127 -3.50 9.40 14.15
CA LEU A 127 -3.49 8.03 14.68
C LEU A 127 -2.95 7.00 13.67
N PRO A 128 -3.39 6.98 12.40
CA PRO A 128 -2.76 6.14 11.37
C PRO A 128 -1.29 6.47 11.09
N ALA A 129 -0.87 7.70 11.34
CA ALA A 129 0.52 8.12 11.12
C ALA A 129 1.46 7.54 12.18
N LEU A 130 0.96 7.21 13.38
CA LEU A 130 1.76 6.64 14.48
C LEU A 130 2.55 5.40 14.05
N THR A 131 1.98 4.57 13.18
CA THR A 131 2.65 3.35 12.70
C THR A 131 3.94 3.64 11.92
N GLY A 132 4.05 4.81 11.27
CA GLY A 132 5.27 5.28 10.61
C GLY A 132 6.12 6.21 11.48
N ILE A 133 5.50 7.01 12.34
CA ILE A 133 6.18 7.99 13.20
C ILE A 133 6.91 7.32 14.36
N VAL A 134 6.26 6.41 15.07
CA VAL A 134 6.81 5.80 16.29
C VAL A 134 8.11 5.02 16.03
N PRO A 135 8.26 4.24 14.95
CA PRO A 135 9.52 3.55 14.67
C PRO A 135 10.73 4.48 14.45
N ILE A 136 10.53 5.76 14.15
CA ILE A 136 11.63 6.73 14.02
C ILE A 136 12.37 6.87 15.36
N LEU A 137 11.68 6.71 16.49
CA LEU A 137 12.29 6.69 17.82
C LEU A 137 13.42 5.66 17.92
N ALA A 138 13.26 4.49 17.31
CA ALA A 138 14.27 3.44 17.35
C ALA A 138 15.60 3.88 16.72
N TYR A 139 15.53 4.57 15.58
CA TYR A 139 16.72 5.05 14.86
C TYR A 139 17.41 6.21 15.58
N PHE A 140 16.64 7.14 16.14
CA PHE A 140 17.22 8.20 16.97
C PHE A 140 17.87 7.62 18.22
N LEU A 141 17.22 6.67 18.88
CA LEU A 141 17.76 6.04 20.09
C LEU A 141 19.03 5.25 19.79
N ALA A 142 19.06 4.45 18.73
CA ALA A 142 20.28 3.75 18.30
C ALA A 142 21.41 4.72 17.97
N LEU A 143 21.12 5.77 17.19
CA LEU A 143 22.12 6.77 16.80
C LEU A 143 22.70 7.54 18.00
N TYR A 144 21.87 8.01 18.93
CA TYR A 144 22.35 8.76 20.09
C TYR A 144 23.02 7.87 21.15
N ILE A 145 22.68 6.58 21.23
CA ILE A 145 23.41 5.65 22.12
C ILE A 145 24.79 5.33 21.54
N SER A 146 24.89 5.14 20.23
CA SER A 146 26.15 4.75 19.58
C SER A 146 27.12 5.93 19.41
N LEU A 147 26.63 7.11 19.01
CA LEU A 147 27.48 8.19 18.51
C LEU A 147 27.51 9.47 19.36
N ALA A 148 26.63 9.62 20.35
CA ALA A 148 26.60 10.88 21.11
C ALA A 148 27.88 11.02 21.97
N PRO A 149 28.50 12.21 22.00
CA PRO A 149 29.70 12.46 22.81
C PRO A 149 29.52 12.17 24.30
N SER A 150 28.30 12.31 24.82
CA SER A 150 27.92 11.91 26.18
C SER A 150 26.42 11.62 26.26
N LEU A 151 26.02 10.64 27.09
CA LEU A 151 24.61 10.30 27.29
C LEU A 151 23.81 11.45 27.93
N TRP A 152 24.45 12.25 28.80
CA TRP A 152 23.82 13.38 29.49
C TRP A 152 23.45 14.53 28.55
N LEU A 153 24.27 14.83 27.55
CA LEU A 153 23.96 15.82 26.52
C LEU A 153 23.12 15.20 25.39
N GLY A 154 23.37 13.93 25.07
CA GLY A 154 22.70 13.21 23.99
C GLY A 154 21.19 13.06 24.21
N LEU A 155 20.75 12.68 25.41
CA LEU A 155 19.32 12.49 25.70
C LEU A 155 18.47 13.77 25.50
N PRO A 156 18.84 14.94 26.07
CA PRO A 156 18.13 16.19 25.81
C PRO A 156 18.11 16.57 24.32
N LEU A 157 19.23 16.42 23.62
CA LEU A 157 19.33 16.71 22.19
C LEU A 157 18.50 15.76 21.33
N MET A 158 18.44 14.47 21.70
CA MET A 158 17.59 13.48 21.05
C MET A 158 16.11 13.85 21.22
N LEU A 159 15.68 14.22 22.43
CA LEU A 159 14.30 14.64 22.68
C LEU A 159 13.96 15.92 21.92
N LEU A 160 14.88 16.89 21.87
CA LEU A 160 14.70 18.14 21.12
C LEU A 160 14.56 17.86 19.62
N SER A 161 15.50 17.11 19.04
CA SER A 161 15.51 16.79 17.61
C SER A 161 14.28 16.00 17.18
N LEU A 162 13.87 15.02 17.99
CA LEU A 162 12.69 14.22 17.74
C LEU A 162 11.40 15.03 17.87
N THR A 163 11.30 15.90 18.88
CA THR A 163 10.16 16.81 19.02
C THR A 163 10.08 17.76 17.82
N LEU A 164 11.21 18.32 17.40
CA LEU A 164 11.29 19.22 16.26
C LEU A 164 10.87 18.51 14.96
N LEU A 165 11.34 17.28 14.73
CA LEU A 165 10.95 16.48 13.58
C LEU A 165 9.44 16.16 13.60
N PHE A 166 8.91 15.69 14.72
CA PHE A 166 7.48 15.30 14.79
C PHE A 166 6.54 16.49 14.66
N VAL A 167 6.86 17.63 15.27
CA VAL A 167 6.07 18.86 15.14
C VAL A 167 6.11 19.38 13.71
N SER A 168 7.30 19.48 13.11
CA SER A 168 7.46 19.97 11.74
C SER A 168 6.73 19.08 10.74
N VAL A 169 6.89 17.75 10.80
CA VAL A 169 6.21 16.80 9.92
C VAL A 169 4.69 16.89 10.05
N THR A 170 4.19 16.98 11.28
CA THR A 170 2.74 17.16 11.53
C THR A 170 2.22 18.42 10.85
N LEU A 171 2.95 19.54 10.99
CA LEU A 171 2.56 20.80 10.37
C LEU A 171 2.68 20.77 8.85
N VAL A 172 3.71 20.13 8.29
CA VAL A 172 3.85 19.91 6.85
C VAL A 172 2.65 19.15 6.33
N THR A 173 2.23 18.07 6.98
CA THR A 173 1.04 17.31 6.58
C THR A 173 -0.21 18.20 6.59
N VAL A 174 -0.47 18.94 7.68
CA VAL A 174 -1.65 19.82 7.78
C VAL A 174 -1.65 20.88 6.68
N VAL A 175 -0.52 21.54 6.46
CA VAL A 175 -0.38 22.61 5.46
C VAL A 175 -0.48 22.05 4.03
N ALA A 176 0.21 20.96 3.73
CA ALA A 176 0.21 20.31 2.43
C ALA A 176 -1.23 19.90 2.05
N VAL A 177 -1.97 19.28 2.97
CA VAL A 177 -3.31 18.82 2.64
C VAL A 177 -4.29 19.97 2.46
N HIS A 178 -4.18 21.03 3.25
CA HIS A 178 -4.99 22.23 3.05
C HIS A 178 -4.79 22.83 1.66
N PHE A 179 -3.54 23.01 1.23
CA PHE A 179 -3.25 23.56 -0.10
C PHE A 179 -3.66 22.61 -1.22
N LEU A 180 -3.39 21.31 -1.08
CA LEU A 180 -3.84 20.31 -2.05
C LEU A 180 -5.36 20.37 -2.24
N ALA A 181 -6.12 20.44 -1.15
CA ALA A 181 -7.57 20.53 -1.20
C ALA A 181 -8.13 21.79 -1.89
N GLN A 182 -7.39 22.89 -1.86
CA GLN A 182 -7.74 24.11 -2.58
C GLN A 182 -7.51 24.01 -4.09
N THR A 183 -6.72 23.05 -4.57
CA THR A 183 -6.48 22.90 -6.01
C THR A 183 -7.66 22.26 -6.74
N ARG A 184 -8.05 22.83 -7.88
CA ARG A 184 -9.13 22.29 -8.74
C ARG A 184 -8.87 20.85 -9.18
N VAL A 185 -7.60 20.51 -9.44
CA VAL A 185 -7.18 19.17 -9.88
C VAL A 185 -7.40 18.14 -8.78
N PHE A 186 -6.98 18.44 -7.55
CA PHE A 186 -7.24 17.57 -6.42
C PHE A 186 -8.73 17.38 -6.23
N ARG A 187 -9.54 18.45 -6.20
CA ARG A 187 -11.01 18.36 -6.07
C ARG A 187 -11.67 17.46 -7.12
N LYS A 188 -11.20 17.52 -8.36
CA LYS A 188 -11.74 16.71 -9.46
C LYS A 188 -11.39 15.21 -9.33
N TYR A 189 -10.21 14.89 -8.79
CA TYR A 189 -9.62 13.53 -8.77
C TYR A 189 -9.23 13.05 -7.35
N GLN A 190 -9.95 13.48 -6.32
CA GLN A 190 -9.57 13.24 -4.91
C GLN A 190 -9.34 11.77 -4.57
N SER A 191 -10.23 10.87 -5.03
CA SER A 191 -10.08 9.43 -4.80
C SER A 191 -8.83 8.85 -5.47
N ILE A 192 -8.52 9.31 -6.69
CA ILE A 192 -7.30 8.92 -7.40
C ILE A 192 -6.07 9.41 -6.64
N PHE A 193 -6.09 10.65 -6.13
CA PHE A 193 -4.97 11.19 -5.36
C PHE A 193 -4.71 10.39 -4.08
N SER A 194 -5.76 10.06 -3.32
CA SER A 194 -5.61 9.20 -2.14
C SER A 194 -5.02 7.83 -2.51
N ASN A 195 -5.47 7.24 -3.61
CA ASN A 195 -4.99 5.95 -4.09
C ASN A 195 -3.52 6.00 -4.55
N VAL A 196 -3.12 7.08 -5.23
CA VAL A 196 -1.73 7.32 -5.61
C VAL A 196 -0.86 7.52 -4.37
N MET A 197 -1.35 8.22 -3.34
CA MET A 197 -0.59 8.40 -2.10
C MET A 197 -0.34 7.08 -1.38
N ILE A 198 -1.35 6.20 -1.29
CA ILE A 198 -1.16 4.83 -0.77
C ILE A 198 -0.07 4.11 -1.57
N GLY A 199 -0.14 4.22 -2.90
CA GLY A 199 0.86 3.63 -3.79
C GLY A 199 2.27 4.14 -3.55
N ILE A 200 2.43 5.46 -3.40
CA ILE A 200 3.70 6.12 -3.05
C ILE A 200 4.23 5.61 -1.71
N GLY A 201 3.35 5.46 -0.71
CA GLY A 201 3.73 4.94 0.62
C GLY A 201 4.24 3.51 0.61
N VAL A 202 3.93 2.72 -0.44
CA VAL A 202 4.46 1.36 -0.62
C VAL A 202 5.68 1.37 -1.55
N LEU A 203 5.60 2.09 -2.67
CA LEU A 203 6.60 2.13 -3.73
C LEU A 203 7.91 2.78 -3.30
N ILE A 204 7.83 3.94 -2.65
CA ILE A 204 9.02 4.71 -2.29
C ILE A 204 9.90 3.91 -1.33
N PRO A 205 9.39 3.37 -0.20
CA PRO A 205 10.17 2.48 0.67
C PRO A 205 10.85 1.33 -0.07
N LEU A 206 10.14 0.71 -1.01
CA LEU A 206 10.65 -0.41 -1.80
C LEU A 206 11.81 0.01 -2.70
N ILE A 207 11.69 1.12 -3.43
CA ILE A 207 12.76 1.67 -4.27
C ILE A 207 13.98 2.03 -3.42
N PHE A 208 13.75 2.62 -2.25
CA PHE A 208 14.83 2.99 -1.34
C PHE A 208 15.55 1.76 -0.77
N ILE A 209 14.83 0.73 -0.32
CA ILE A 209 15.46 -0.53 0.15
C ILE A 209 16.24 -1.18 -0.99
N PHE A 210 15.71 -1.15 -2.22
CA PHE A 210 16.38 -1.69 -3.39
C PHE A 210 17.71 -0.96 -3.65
N PHE A 211 17.68 0.37 -3.60
CA PHE A 211 18.87 1.20 -3.76
C PHE A 211 19.93 0.88 -2.69
N LEU A 212 19.51 0.79 -1.42
CA LEU A 212 20.40 0.44 -0.31
C LEU A 212 21.07 -0.91 -0.55
N GLN A 213 20.30 -1.96 -0.83
CA GLN A 213 20.84 -3.31 -1.06
C GLN A 213 21.82 -3.38 -2.23
N SER A 214 21.51 -2.71 -3.35
CA SER A 214 22.40 -2.66 -4.52
C SER A 214 23.73 -1.94 -4.27
N THR A 215 23.82 -1.16 -3.20
CA THR A 215 25.03 -0.38 -2.88
C THR A 215 25.89 -1.07 -1.81
N PHE A 216 25.44 -2.18 -1.19
CA PHE A 216 26.26 -2.95 -0.24
C PHE A 216 27.45 -3.66 -0.90
N GLY A 217 27.38 -3.97 -2.19
CA GLY A 217 28.38 -4.79 -2.89
C GLY A 217 29.47 -4.01 -3.64
N SER A 218 29.21 -2.76 -4.04
CA SER A 218 30.19 -1.99 -4.81
C SER A 218 30.29 -0.54 -4.33
N ILE A 219 31.52 -0.18 -3.95
CA ILE A 219 32.02 1.18 -3.75
C ILE A 219 31.62 1.81 -2.41
N VAL A 220 32.46 1.52 -1.40
CA VAL A 220 32.61 2.24 -0.12
C VAL A 220 32.78 3.75 -0.31
N ASP A 221 33.19 4.22 -1.50
CA ASP A 221 33.46 5.63 -1.78
C ASP A 221 32.24 6.45 -2.26
N LYS A 222 31.14 5.84 -2.74
CA LYS A 222 29.98 6.59 -3.29
C LYS A 222 28.85 6.86 -2.28
N VAL A 223 28.88 6.22 -1.12
CA VAL A 223 27.83 6.38 -0.07
C VAL A 223 28.16 7.51 0.92
N ARG A 224 29.34 8.13 0.80
CA ARG A 224 29.68 9.32 1.60
C ARG A 224 28.97 10.58 1.13
N ASP A 225 28.60 10.66 -0.15
CA ASP A 225 27.84 11.79 -0.69
C ASP A 225 26.36 11.66 -0.32
N ILE A 226 25.89 12.58 0.52
CA ILE A 226 24.49 12.63 0.96
C ILE A 226 23.64 13.19 -0.19
N PRO A 227 22.63 12.45 -0.69
CA PRO A 227 21.72 12.99 -1.69
C PRO A 227 21.04 14.27 -1.20
N PHE A 228 20.95 15.28 -2.07
CA PHE A 228 20.39 16.60 -1.72
C PHE A 228 19.02 16.52 -1.02
N LEU A 229 18.13 15.62 -1.47
CA LEU A 229 16.81 15.42 -0.84
C LEU A 229 16.87 14.90 0.60
N LEU A 230 17.93 14.18 0.97
CA LEU A 230 18.10 13.60 2.30
C LEU A 230 18.88 14.51 3.25
N TYR A 231 19.56 15.53 2.70
CA TYR A 231 20.37 16.46 3.49
C TYR A 231 19.59 17.12 4.64
N PRO A 232 18.32 17.55 4.50
CA PRO A 232 17.55 18.09 5.62
C PRO A 232 17.40 17.12 6.80
N LEU A 233 17.33 15.81 6.52
CA LEU A 233 17.25 14.77 7.54
C LEU A 233 18.64 14.43 8.10
N HIS A 234 19.68 14.54 7.28
CA HIS A 234 21.06 14.34 7.70
C HIS A 234 21.53 15.36 8.75
N ILE A 235 20.93 16.55 8.79
CA ILE A 235 21.16 17.54 9.87
C ILE A 235 20.93 16.90 11.25
N PHE A 236 19.93 16.03 11.41
CA PHE A 236 19.68 15.36 12.69
C PHE A 236 20.77 14.36 13.08
N TYR A 237 21.44 13.73 12.09
CA TYR A 237 22.65 12.95 12.32
C TYR A 237 23.77 13.85 12.83
N LYS A 238 24.02 14.97 12.15
CA LYS A 238 25.08 15.93 12.53
C LYS A 238 24.89 16.51 13.93
N ILE A 239 23.65 16.83 14.32
CA ILE A 239 23.32 17.31 15.68
C ILE A 239 23.70 16.27 16.75
N ALA A 240 23.65 14.97 16.45
CA ALA A 240 23.99 13.95 17.42
C ALA A 240 25.50 13.73 17.55
N VAL A 241 26.22 13.71 16.43
CA VAL A 241 27.67 13.44 16.40
C VAL A 241 28.46 14.68 16.84
N GLU A 242 28.13 15.85 16.28
CA GLU A 242 28.85 17.11 16.50
C GLU A 242 27.87 18.25 16.80
N PRO A 243 27.25 18.27 18.00
CA PRO A 243 26.19 19.21 18.34
C PRO A 243 26.59 20.68 18.29
N PHE A 244 27.89 20.97 18.46
CA PHE A 244 28.43 22.33 18.46
C PHE A 244 29.07 22.74 17.13
N SER A 245 28.98 21.91 16.09
CA SER A 245 29.42 22.29 14.75
C SER A 245 28.56 23.42 14.20
N ILE A 246 29.15 24.28 13.36
CA ILE A 246 28.44 25.37 12.68
C ILE A 246 27.28 24.80 11.84
N GLU A 247 27.50 23.66 11.18
CA GLU A 247 26.48 22.95 10.40
C GLU A 247 25.29 22.49 11.26
N ALA A 248 25.55 21.88 12.41
CA ALA A 248 24.49 21.42 13.32
C ALA A 248 23.66 22.59 13.88
N ILE A 249 24.32 23.69 14.27
CA ILE A 249 23.65 24.88 14.82
C ILE A 249 22.79 25.56 13.74
N LEU A 250 23.36 25.79 12.55
CA LEU A 250 22.62 26.36 11.43
C LEU A 250 21.46 25.47 11.00
N GLY A 251 21.68 24.16 10.95
CA GLY A 251 20.66 23.19 10.61
C GLY A 251 19.51 23.15 11.64
N LEU A 252 19.83 23.21 12.93
CA LEU A 252 18.84 23.30 14.00
C LEU A 252 18.04 24.60 13.92
N LEU A 253 18.70 25.75 13.71
CA LEU A 253 18.03 27.04 13.50
C LEU A 253 17.14 27.02 12.25
N ALA A 254 17.58 26.40 11.17
CA ALA A 254 16.78 26.25 9.95
C ALA A 254 15.51 25.42 10.21
N TRP A 255 15.61 24.31 10.94
CA TRP A 255 14.44 23.51 11.33
C TRP A 255 13.49 24.23 12.28
N ILE A 256 14.02 25.01 13.24
CA ILE A 256 13.18 25.87 14.10
C ILE A 256 12.47 26.93 13.27
N GLY A 257 13.19 27.63 12.38
CA GLY A 257 12.63 28.64 11.48
C GLY A 257 11.54 28.06 10.58
N LEU A 258 11.78 26.88 9.98
CA LEU A 258 10.79 26.14 9.20
C LEU A 258 9.56 25.82 10.04
N THR A 259 9.73 25.33 11.26
CA THR A 259 8.62 24.97 12.15
C THR A 259 7.78 26.19 12.52
N LEU A 260 8.41 27.31 12.86
CA LEU A 260 7.73 28.57 13.15
C LEU A 260 6.98 29.12 11.92
N PHE A 261 7.58 29.03 10.74
CA PHE A 261 6.94 29.41 9.48
C PHE A 261 5.71 28.55 9.19
N LEU A 262 5.79 27.23 9.37
CA LEU A 262 4.67 26.32 9.19
C LEU A 262 3.55 26.56 10.22
N LEU A 263 3.91 26.88 11.47
CA LEU A 263 2.94 27.31 12.50
C LEU A 263 2.21 28.58 12.07
N TYR A 264 2.93 29.56 11.55
CA TYR A 264 2.35 30.79 11.01
C TYR A 264 1.39 30.52 9.85
N LEU A 265 1.78 29.69 8.88
CA LEU A 265 0.92 29.32 7.76
C LEU A 265 -0.34 28.59 8.23
N THR A 266 -0.19 27.68 9.19
CA THR A 266 -1.32 26.95 9.77
C THR A 266 -2.31 27.91 10.43
N LYS A 267 -1.82 28.83 11.25
CA LYS A 267 -2.66 29.80 11.96
C LYS A 267 -3.35 30.79 11.02
N LYS A 268 -2.62 31.33 10.03
CA LYS A 268 -3.09 32.46 9.20
C LYS A 268 -3.78 32.04 7.91
N LYS A 269 -3.36 30.95 7.26
CA LYS A 269 -3.92 30.50 5.98
C LYS A 269 -4.83 29.28 6.13
N VAL A 270 -4.39 28.27 6.90
CA VAL A 270 -5.12 27.00 7.00
C VAL A 270 -6.41 27.16 7.79
N LEU A 271 -6.34 27.64 9.05
CA LEU A 271 -7.51 27.72 9.92
C LEU A 271 -8.66 28.59 9.36
N PRO A 272 -8.44 29.80 8.81
CA PRO A 272 -9.55 30.67 8.42
C PRO A 272 -10.30 30.23 7.16
N ARG A 273 -9.60 29.62 6.18
CA ARG A 273 -10.19 29.19 4.90
C ARG A 273 -10.61 27.72 4.88
N PHE A 274 -10.49 27.03 6.01
CA PHE A 274 -10.69 25.60 6.07
C PHE A 274 -12.14 25.20 5.76
N TYR A 275 -13.10 25.94 6.32
CA TYR A 275 -14.51 25.62 6.26
C TYR A 275 -15.10 25.85 4.86
N ASP A 276 -14.80 27.01 4.25
CA ASP A 276 -15.24 27.36 2.89
C ASP A 276 -14.78 26.33 1.85
N VAL A 277 -13.54 25.85 1.98
CA VAL A 277 -12.97 24.86 1.07
C VAL A 277 -13.70 23.53 1.16
N ILE A 278 -14.19 23.13 2.33
CA ILE A 278 -14.91 21.86 2.49
C ILE A 278 -16.35 21.96 2.00
N LEU A 279 -17.04 23.09 2.22
CA LEU A 279 -18.39 23.31 1.69
C LEU A 279 -18.40 23.37 0.15
N LEU A 280 -17.44 24.05 -0.47
CA LEU A 280 -17.31 24.07 -1.94
C LEU A 280 -17.06 22.68 -2.53
N ASN A 281 -16.31 21.83 -1.80
CA ASN A 281 -16.02 20.45 -2.19
C ASN A 281 -17.26 19.54 -2.14
N SER A 282 -18.14 19.72 -1.15
CA SER A 282 -19.34 18.91 -1.00
C SER A 282 -20.36 19.23 -2.11
N GLU A 283 -20.51 20.50 -2.48
CA GLU A 283 -21.40 20.93 -3.58
C GLU A 283 -20.93 20.48 -4.97
N GLU A 284 -19.62 20.55 -5.27
CA GLU A 284 -19.06 20.06 -6.53
C GLU A 284 -19.25 18.53 -6.69
N LYS A 285 -19.12 17.76 -5.60
CA LYS A 285 -19.39 16.31 -5.60
C LYS A 285 -20.85 15.98 -5.91
N VAL A 286 -21.81 16.69 -5.31
CA VAL A 286 -23.25 16.49 -5.56
C VAL A 286 -23.62 16.81 -7.02
N LYS A 287 -23.04 17.88 -7.60
CA LYS A 287 -23.23 18.21 -9.02
C LYS A 287 -22.63 17.16 -9.96
N LYS A 288 -21.50 16.56 -9.60
CA LYS A 288 -20.84 15.50 -10.39
C LYS A 288 -21.61 14.17 -10.34
N GLU A 289 -22.15 13.80 -9.19
CA GLU A 289 -23.02 12.61 -9.04
C GLU A 289 -24.31 12.74 -9.87
N ARG A 290 -24.92 13.95 -9.91
CA ARG A 290 -26.11 14.20 -10.74
C ARG A 290 -25.82 14.08 -12.24
N ARG A 291 -24.74 14.69 -12.75
CA ARG A 291 -24.37 14.62 -14.18
C ARG A 291 -23.92 13.23 -14.64
N SER A 292 -23.37 12.41 -13.74
CA SER A 292 -22.93 11.04 -14.07
C SER A 292 -24.11 10.08 -14.30
N LYS A 293 -25.26 10.33 -13.68
CA LYS A 293 -26.46 9.50 -13.84
C LYS A 293 -27.21 9.75 -15.16
N GLU A 294 -26.95 10.88 -15.81
CA GLU A 294 -27.70 11.38 -16.96
C GLU A 294 -27.22 10.82 -18.33
N ARG A 295 -26.07 10.11 -18.37
CA ARG A 295 -25.48 9.56 -19.60
C ARG A 295 -25.31 8.04 -19.54
N ILE A 296 -26.39 7.28 -19.68
CA ILE A 296 -26.32 5.84 -19.92
C ILE A 296 -27.19 5.50 -21.14
N SER A 297 -26.56 5.37 -22.31
CA SER A 297 -27.19 4.92 -23.55
C SER A 297 -27.08 3.40 -23.70
N THR A 298 -28.19 2.73 -23.98
CA THR A 298 -28.34 1.27 -24.09
C THR A 298 -28.01 0.76 -25.51
N THR A 299 -26.90 0.05 -25.67
CA THR A 299 -26.56 -0.75 -26.87
C THR A 299 -25.59 -1.87 -26.49
N LYS A 300 -25.34 -2.89 -27.33
CA LYS A 300 -24.46 -4.05 -27.00
C LYS A 300 -23.01 -3.67 -26.63
N LYS A 301 -22.39 -2.69 -27.31
CA LYS A 301 -21.11 -2.07 -26.89
C LYS A 301 -21.24 -1.32 -25.55
N GLY A 302 -22.47 -0.95 -25.19
CA GLY A 302 -22.85 -0.36 -23.91
C GLY A 302 -22.87 -1.36 -22.74
N PHE A 303 -23.11 -2.66 -22.93
CA PHE A 303 -23.11 -3.62 -21.79
C PHE A 303 -21.72 -3.78 -21.18
N PHE A 304 -20.70 -4.15 -21.98
CA PHE A 304 -19.32 -4.22 -21.48
C PHE A 304 -18.87 -2.87 -20.92
N ARG A 305 -19.19 -1.77 -21.59
CA ARG A 305 -18.83 -0.42 -21.13
C ARG A 305 -19.55 -0.01 -19.84
N MET A 306 -20.79 -0.46 -19.64
CA MET A 306 -21.57 -0.26 -18.41
C MET A 306 -20.93 -1.03 -17.28
N VAL A 307 -20.70 -2.34 -17.46
CA VAL A 307 -20.07 -3.22 -16.46
C VAL A 307 -18.67 -2.71 -16.10
N LEU A 308 -17.87 -2.33 -17.11
CA LEU A 308 -16.55 -1.73 -16.92
C LEU A 308 -16.62 -0.43 -16.11
N ARG A 309 -17.49 0.52 -16.49
CA ARG A 309 -17.62 1.79 -15.75
C ARG A 309 -18.09 1.56 -14.32
N TYR A 310 -19.06 0.68 -14.13
CA TYR A 310 -19.59 0.33 -12.82
C TYR A 310 -18.47 -0.21 -11.91
N HIS A 311 -17.71 -1.21 -12.36
CA HIS A 311 -16.64 -1.79 -11.56
C HIS A 311 -15.45 -0.86 -11.38
N LEU A 312 -15.01 -0.11 -12.40
CA LEU A 312 -13.93 0.87 -12.22
C LEU A 312 -14.31 1.94 -11.20
N THR A 313 -15.59 2.31 -11.14
CA THR A 313 -16.09 3.23 -10.11
C THR A 313 -16.09 2.58 -8.73
N LEU A 314 -16.57 1.33 -8.61
CA LEU A 314 -16.56 0.57 -7.37
C LEU A 314 -15.14 0.36 -6.81
N LEU A 315 -14.20 -0.05 -7.67
CA LEU A 315 -12.79 -0.27 -7.32
C LEU A 315 -12.08 1.04 -6.96
N GLY A 316 -12.44 2.15 -7.62
CA GLY A 316 -11.86 3.46 -7.36
C GLY A 316 -12.35 4.14 -6.08
N GLN A 317 -13.45 3.65 -5.48
CA GLN A 317 -14.03 4.18 -4.24
C GLN A 317 -13.44 3.54 -2.97
N GLY A 318 -12.89 2.32 -3.04
CA GLY A 318 -12.38 1.61 -1.88
C GLY A 318 -10.86 1.74 -1.71
N THR A 319 -10.39 2.53 -0.74
CA THR A 319 -8.96 2.60 -0.37
C THR A 319 -8.38 1.23 -0.03
N GLY A 320 -9.17 0.34 0.60
CA GLY A 320 -8.78 -1.05 0.86
C GLY A 320 -8.52 -1.88 -0.39
N VAL A 321 -9.26 -1.65 -1.49
CA VAL A 321 -9.03 -2.34 -2.77
C VAL A 321 -7.70 -1.92 -3.37
N VAL A 322 -7.38 -0.64 -3.29
CA VAL A 322 -6.11 -0.10 -3.78
C VAL A 322 -4.94 -0.65 -2.98
N THR A 323 -5.03 -0.68 -1.66
CA THR A 323 -3.99 -1.29 -0.82
C THR A 323 -3.73 -2.75 -1.19
N VAL A 324 -4.79 -3.52 -1.46
CA VAL A 324 -4.69 -4.91 -1.95
C VAL A 324 -3.95 -4.96 -3.30
N LEU A 325 -4.35 -4.12 -4.26
CA LEU A 325 -3.70 -4.06 -5.59
C LEU A 325 -2.21 -3.74 -5.50
N PHE A 326 -1.83 -2.74 -4.70
CA PHE A 326 -0.43 -2.37 -4.52
C PHE A 326 0.35 -3.46 -3.78
N THR A 327 -0.17 -3.95 -2.64
CA THR A 327 0.53 -4.98 -1.87
C THR A 327 0.76 -6.23 -2.72
N SER A 328 -0.27 -6.72 -3.39
CA SER A 328 -0.17 -7.87 -4.28
C SER A 328 0.82 -7.64 -5.42
N ALA A 329 0.87 -6.45 -6.02
CA ALA A 329 1.75 -6.18 -7.14
C ALA A 329 3.23 -6.09 -6.78
N PHE A 330 3.56 -5.67 -5.55
CA PHE A 330 4.94 -5.38 -5.15
C PHE A 330 5.57 -6.43 -4.23
N LEU A 331 4.75 -7.23 -3.54
CA LEU A 331 5.21 -8.26 -2.60
C LEU A 331 6.24 -9.26 -3.16
N PRO A 332 6.10 -9.84 -4.37
CA PRO A 332 7.11 -10.80 -4.84
C PRO A 332 8.50 -10.18 -4.99
N TYR A 333 8.55 -8.92 -5.43
CA TYR A 333 9.81 -8.21 -5.63
C TYR A 333 10.45 -7.83 -4.29
N LEU A 334 9.65 -7.53 -3.26
CA LEU A 334 10.15 -7.37 -1.89
C LEU A 334 10.80 -8.66 -1.37
N MET A 335 10.17 -9.81 -1.64
CA MET A 335 10.72 -11.10 -1.21
C MET A 335 12.01 -11.46 -1.96
N MET A 336 12.13 -11.04 -3.22
CA MET A 336 13.29 -11.33 -4.07
C MET A 336 14.37 -10.23 -4.06
N ILE A 337 14.22 -9.17 -3.28
CA ILE A 337 15.05 -7.96 -3.38
C ILE A 337 16.55 -8.25 -3.27
N GLY A 338 16.96 -9.11 -2.33
CA GLY A 338 18.35 -9.50 -2.16
C GLY A 338 18.91 -10.34 -3.32
N LEU A 339 18.05 -11.15 -3.96
CA LEU A 339 18.44 -11.94 -5.15
C LEU A 339 18.59 -11.04 -6.37
N ILE A 340 17.64 -10.13 -6.58
CA ILE A 340 17.66 -9.19 -7.69
C ILE A 340 18.92 -8.31 -7.62
N SER A 341 19.31 -7.87 -6.42
CA SER A 341 20.55 -7.11 -6.19
C SER A 341 21.79 -7.90 -6.64
N LYS A 342 21.98 -9.12 -6.12
CA LYS A 342 23.13 -9.97 -6.48
C LYS A 342 23.19 -10.29 -7.97
N ILE A 343 22.04 -10.56 -8.56
CA ILE A 343 21.92 -10.85 -10.00
C ILE A 343 22.34 -9.63 -10.84
N ARG A 344 21.99 -8.42 -10.41
CA ARG A 344 22.42 -7.19 -11.08
C ARG A 344 23.92 -6.96 -10.97
N ASP A 345 24.49 -7.13 -9.77
CA ASP A 345 25.92 -6.88 -9.52
C ASP A 345 26.81 -7.84 -10.30
N SER A 346 26.35 -9.08 -10.49
CA SER A 346 27.07 -10.10 -11.27
C SER A 346 27.05 -9.87 -12.79
N GLN A 347 26.25 -8.93 -13.31
CA GLN A 347 26.08 -8.65 -14.75
C GLN A 347 25.73 -9.88 -15.61
N ILE A 348 25.21 -10.97 -15.03
CA ILE A 348 24.87 -12.22 -15.75
C ILE A 348 23.57 -12.07 -16.55
N VAL A 349 22.74 -11.09 -16.23
CA VAL A 349 21.38 -10.94 -16.76
C VAL A 349 21.31 -10.76 -18.29
N PRO A 350 22.16 -9.93 -18.92
CA PRO A 350 22.14 -9.76 -20.36
C PRO A 350 22.40 -11.07 -21.13
N ASP A 351 23.06 -12.05 -20.50
CA ASP A 351 23.38 -13.36 -21.08
C ASP A 351 22.27 -14.42 -20.84
N ILE A 352 21.12 -14.03 -20.26
CA ILE A 352 19.98 -14.93 -20.04
C ILE A 352 19.25 -15.19 -21.37
N HIS A 353 19.80 -16.14 -22.10
CA HIS A 353 19.33 -16.65 -23.39
C HIS A 353 18.36 -17.85 -23.22
N PRO A 354 17.76 -18.37 -24.32
CA PRO A 354 16.79 -19.47 -24.25
C PRO A 354 17.14 -20.70 -23.39
N PRO A 355 18.41 -21.11 -23.20
CA PRO A 355 18.74 -22.19 -22.26
C PRO A 355 18.23 -21.93 -20.83
N TYR A 356 18.09 -20.67 -20.41
CA TYR A 356 17.59 -20.28 -19.09
C TYR A 356 16.06 -20.15 -18.98
N TRP A 357 15.30 -20.56 -20.00
CA TRP A 357 13.83 -20.50 -19.97
C TRP A 357 13.21 -21.33 -18.83
N LEU A 358 13.82 -22.45 -18.44
CA LEU A 358 13.30 -23.25 -17.33
C LEU A 358 13.46 -22.53 -15.96
N PRO A 359 14.62 -21.94 -15.61
CA PRO A 359 14.72 -21.04 -14.47
C PRO A 359 13.73 -19.86 -14.51
N LEU A 360 13.60 -19.20 -15.67
CA LEU A 360 12.66 -18.09 -15.83
C LEU A 360 11.21 -18.52 -15.66
N PHE A 361 10.86 -19.76 -16.04
CA PHE A 361 9.54 -20.33 -15.82
C PHE A 361 9.20 -20.42 -14.34
N PHE A 362 10.11 -20.92 -13.50
CA PHE A 362 9.88 -20.99 -12.05
C PHE A 362 9.85 -19.60 -11.40
N ILE A 363 10.64 -18.65 -11.88
CA ILE A 363 10.56 -17.24 -11.45
C ILE A 363 9.18 -16.66 -11.81
N ALA A 364 8.69 -16.88 -13.04
CA ALA A 364 7.37 -16.43 -13.45
C ALA A 364 6.26 -17.05 -12.59
N LEU A 365 6.36 -18.34 -12.27
CA LEU A 365 5.41 -19.02 -11.38
C LEU A 365 5.46 -18.45 -9.95
N PHE A 366 6.66 -18.20 -9.42
CA PHE A 366 6.81 -17.58 -8.10
C PHE A 366 6.11 -16.23 -8.05
N ILE A 367 6.40 -15.36 -9.03
CA ILE A 367 5.81 -14.02 -9.11
C ILE A 367 4.28 -14.14 -9.27
N ALA A 368 3.79 -15.09 -10.08
CA ALA A 368 2.36 -15.31 -10.27
C ALA A 368 1.65 -15.81 -9.00
N VAL A 369 2.25 -16.73 -8.25
CA VAL A 369 1.72 -17.28 -6.99
C VAL A 369 1.62 -16.19 -5.92
N VAL A 370 2.65 -15.35 -5.79
CA VAL A 370 2.65 -14.27 -4.79
C VAL A 370 1.72 -13.13 -5.20
N ASN A 371 1.66 -12.74 -6.49
CA ASN A 371 0.74 -11.72 -6.99
C ASN A 371 -0.73 -12.13 -6.84
N ASN A 372 -1.04 -13.38 -7.18
CA ASN A 372 -2.39 -13.94 -7.12
C ASN A 372 -2.61 -14.73 -5.83
N ASN A 373 -2.07 -14.25 -4.71
CA ASN A 373 -2.26 -14.88 -3.42
C ASN A 373 -3.74 -14.82 -2.97
N ILE A 374 -4.04 -15.42 -1.81
CA ILE A 374 -5.41 -15.48 -1.26
C ILE A 374 -5.99 -14.09 -0.98
N THR A 375 -5.15 -13.06 -0.84
CA THR A 375 -5.58 -11.68 -0.61
C THR A 375 -5.81 -10.86 -1.89
N SER A 376 -5.67 -11.49 -3.06
CA SER A 376 -5.83 -10.84 -4.37
C SER A 376 -7.27 -10.43 -4.70
N LEU A 377 -7.43 -9.50 -5.65
CA LEU A 377 -8.73 -8.96 -6.04
C LEU A 377 -9.73 -10.01 -6.56
N PRO A 378 -9.34 -11.02 -7.37
CA PRO A 378 -10.21 -12.14 -7.74
C PRO A 378 -10.81 -12.88 -6.55
N SER A 379 -10.14 -12.93 -5.41
CA SER A 379 -10.63 -13.68 -4.23
C SER A 379 -11.76 -13.00 -3.47
N ILE A 380 -12.07 -11.74 -3.81
CA ILE A 380 -13.13 -10.92 -3.20
C ILE A 380 -14.08 -10.32 -4.26
N ALA A 381 -13.83 -10.60 -5.53
CA ALA A 381 -14.40 -9.94 -6.69
C ALA A 381 -15.93 -9.86 -6.72
N LEU A 382 -16.65 -10.98 -6.63
CA LEU A 382 -18.10 -11.05 -6.59
C LEU A 382 -18.63 -10.52 -5.26
N SER A 383 -17.98 -10.84 -4.15
CA SER A 383 -18.38 -10.35 -2.82
C SER A 383 -18.29 -8.83 -2.67
N LEU A 384 -17.46 -8.14 -3.47
CA LEU A 384 -17.41 -6.67 -3.50
C LEU A 384 -18.75 -6.01 -3.87
N GLU A 385 -19.67 -6.75 -4.50
CA GLU A 385 -21.02 -6.25 -4.81
C GLU A 385 -21.94 -6.13 -3.59
N ARG A 386 -21.62 -6.79 -2.47
CA ARG A 386 -22.48 -6.82 -1.28
C ARG A 386 -23.91 -7.27 -1.64
N GLU A 387 -24.91 -6.60 -1.08
CA GLU A 387 -26.34 -6.85 -1.33
C GLU A 387 -26.76 -6.53 -2.78
N ASN A 388 -25.95 -5.79 -3.55
CA ASN A 388 -26.28 -5.50 -4.95
C ASN A 388 -26.22 -6.76 -5.83
N VAL A 389 -25.65 -7.88 -5.38
CA VAL A 389 -25.66 -9.14 -6.14
C VAL A 389 -27.10 -9.55 -6.46
N ASP A 390 -27.98 -9.51 -5.47
CA ASP A 390 -29.37 -9.94 -5.62
C ASP A 390 -30.15 -8.99 -6.54
N PHE A 391 -29.85 -7.69 -6.46
CA PHE A 391 -30.35 -6.71 -7.41
C PHE A 391 -29.83 -6.95 -8.83
N LEU A 392 -28.55 -7.25 -9.02
CA LEU A 392 -27.97 -7.51 -10.33
C LEU A 392 -28.53 -8.78 -10.97
N LYS A 393 -28.91 -9.78 -10.15
CA LYS A 393 -29.59 -10.99 -10.62
C LYS A 393 -31.01 -10.73 -11.13
N SER A 394 -31.72 -9.75 -10.56
CA SER A 394 -33.09 -9.44 -10.97
C SER A 394 -33.18 -8.54 -12.22
N LEU A 395 -32.05 -7.97 -12.66
CA LEU A 395 -32.01 -7.15 -13.85
C LEU A 395 -32.22 -7.97 -15.13
N PRO A 396 -32.79 -7.38 -16.19
CA PRO A 396 -33.10 -8.06 -17.44
C PRO A 396 -31.83 -8.24 -18.31
N PHE A 397 -30.78 -8.86 -17.77
CA PHE A 397 -29.59 -9.28 -18.50
C PHE A 397 -29.08 -10.64 -18.00
N ASP A 398 -28.29 -11.31 -18.83
CA ASP A 398 -27.67 -12.58 -18.49
C ASP A 398 -26.59 -12.40 -17.41
N PHE A 399 -26.90 -12.84 -16.19
CA PHE A 399 -26.01 -12.77 -15.03
C PHE A 399 -24.76 -13.67 -15.18
N ALA A 400 -24.87 -14.80 -15.89
CA ALA A 400 -23.72 -15.66 -16.18
C ALA A 400 -22.71 -14.95 -17.10
N ARG A 401 -23.22 -14.25 -18.12
CA ARG A 401 -22.39 -13.38 -18.97
C ARG A 401 -21.78 -12.23 -18.17
N TYR A 402 -22.53 -11.61 -17.25
CA TYR A 402 -22.00 -10.58 -16.36
C TYR A 402 -20.80 -11.07 -15.54
N VAL A 403 -20.92 -12.23 -14.90
CA VAL A 403 -19.85 -12.84 -14.10
C VAL A 403 -18.59 -13.12 -14.93
N LYS A 404 -18.74 -13.63 -16.16
CA LYS A 404 -17.61 -13.83 -17.10
C LYS A 404 -16.89 -12.52 -17.43
N VAL A 405 -17.64 -11.48 -17.77
CA VAL A 405 -17.07 -10.17 -18.11
C VAL A 405 -16.38 -9.54 -16.91
N LYS A 406 -17.01 -9.64 -15.73
CA LYS A 406 -16.48 -9.14 -14.48
C LYS A 406 -15.13 -9.77 -14.12
N PHE A 407 -15.01 -11.10 -14.28
CA PHE A 407 -13.74 -11.81 -14.06
C PHE A 407 -12.60 -11.19 -14.88
N TRP A 408 -12.79 -11.02 -16.18
CA TRP A 408 -11.76 -10.46 -17.06
C TRP A 408 -11.41 -9.00 -16.75
N ILE A 409 -12.40 -8.19 -16.35
CA ILE A 409 -12.15 -6.81 -15.91
C ILE A 409 -11.28 -6.81 -14.65
N ILE A 410 -11.60 -7.64 -13.67
CA ILE A 410 -10.86 -7.73 -12.41
C ILE A 410 -9.46 -8.28 -12.62
N PHE A 411 -9.33 -9.33 -13.44
CA PHE A 411 -8.04 -9.88 -13.84
C PHE A 411 -7.17 -8.82 -14.53
N ALA A 412 -7.73 -8.03 -15.45
CA ALA A 412 -7.00 -6.97 -16.13
C ALA A 412 -6.56 -5.85 -15.18
N VAL A 413 -7.45 -5.40 -14.29
CA VAL A 413 -7.12 -4.37 -13.29
C VAL A 413 -6.05 -4.85 -12.32
N GLN A 414 -6.14 -6.09 -11.83
CA GLN A 414 -5.12 -6.68 -10.96
C GLN A 414 -3.78 -6.83 -11.67
N SER A 415 -3.80 -7.30 -12.93
CA SER A 415 -2.57 -7.64 -13.65
C SER A 415 -1.82 -6.42 -14.17
N PHE A 416 -2.47 -5.26 -14.26
CA PHE A 416 -1.86 -4.04 -14.80
C PHE A 416 -0.57 -3.64 -14.09
N LEU A 417 -0.59 -3.48 -12.76
CA LEU A 417 0.60 -3.10 -11.99
C LEU A 417 1.69 -4.20 -12.01
N PRO A 418 1.38 -5.49 -11.76
CA PRO A 418 2.33 -6.59 -11.93
C PRO A 418 3.06 -6.65 -13.28
N ILE A 419 2.34 -6.44 -14.38
CA ILE A 419 2.94 -6.48 -15.72
C ILE A 419 3.89 -5.30 -15.90
N LEU A 420 3.49 -4.10 -15.46
CA LEU A 420 4.34 -2.91 -15.53
C LEU A 420 5.61 -3.07 -14.69
N THR A 421 5.51 -3.65 -13.49
CA THR A 421 6.67 -3.89 -12.63
C THR A 421 7.58 -4.97 -13.19
N LEU A 422 7.01 -6.06 -13.73
CA LEU A 422 7.77 -7.13 -14.37
C LEU A 422 8.53 -6.61 -15.58
N LEU A 423 7.88 -5.80 -16.43
CA LEU A 423 8.51 -5.14 -17.58
C LEU A 423 9.61 -4.17 -17.16
N GLY A 424 9.30 -3.26 -16.23
CA GLY A 424 10.26 -2.26 -15.75
C GLY A 424 11.49 -2.90 -15.12
N LEU A 425 11.30 -3.94 -14.30
CA LEU A 425 12.39 -4.69 -13.69
C LEU A 425 13.20 -5.46 -14.74
N SER A 426 12.53 -6.06 -15.72
CA SER A 426 13.23 -6.82 -16.76
C SER A 426 14.11 -5.91 -17.63
N LEU A 427 13.61 -4.72 -17.99
CA LEU A 427 14.40 -3.70 -18.68
C LEU A 427 15.56 -3.20 -17.82
N TYR A 428 15.30 -2.95 -16.54
CA TYR A 428 16.32 -2.48 -15.59
C TYR A 428 17.48 -3.46 -15.41
N LEU A 429 17.18 -4.76 -15.40
CA LEU A 429 18.19 -5.80 -15.31
C LEU A 429 18.87 -6.09 -16.67
N GLY A 430 18.34 -5.58 -17.78
CA GLY A 430 18.89 -5.82 -19.12
C GLY A 430 18.55 -7.20 -19.70
N LEU A 431 17.40 -7.78 -19.33
CA LEU A 431 16.95 -9.07 -19.86
C LEU A 431 16.74 -9.01 -21.40
N PRO A 432 17.21 -10.01 -22.16
CA PRO A 432 16.91 -10.11 -23.59
C PRO A 432 15.41 -10.15 -23.89
N ILE A 433 14.99 -9.48 -24.96
CA ILE A 433 13.56 -9.31 -25.33
C ILE A 433 12.80 -10.63 -25.39
N ILE A 434 13.40 -11.68 -25.95
CA ILE A 434 12.76 -13.00 -26.08
C ILE A 434 12.51 -13.62 -24.69
N SER A 435 13.48 -13.53 -23.78
CA SER A 435 13.36 -14.00 -22.40
C SER A 435 12.34 -13.18 -21.60
N MET A 436 12.22 -11.88 -21.88
CA MET A 436 11.17 -11.03 -21.31
C MET A 436 9.77 -11.49 -21.76
N ILE A 437 9.59 -11.76 -23.06
CA ILE A 437 8.31 -12.25 -23.60
C ILE A 437 7.96 -13.59 -22.95
N TYR A 438 8.93 -14.51 -22.87
CA TYR A 438 8.73 -15.81 -22.23
C TYR A 438 8.27 -15.66 -20.76
N LEU A 439 8.95 -14.81 -19.99
CA LEU A 439 8.63 -14.53 -18.58
C LEU A 439 7.19 -13.99 -18.43
N ILE A 440 6.78 -13.05 -19.28
CA ILE A 440 5.45 -12.45 -19.26
C ILE A 440 4.39 -13.48 -19.63
N VAL A 441 4.61 -14.29 -20.66
CA VAL A 441 3.64 -15.31 -21.11
C VAL A 441 3.46 -16.37 -20.02
N ALA A 442 4.55 -16.90 -19.46
CA ALA A 442 4.48 -17.86 -18.36
C ALA A 442 3.72 -17.27 -17.15
N TRP A 443 4.00 -16.01 -16.81
CA TRP A 443 3.33 -15.30 -15.72
C TRP A 443 1.83 -15.11 -15.98
N ILE A 444 1.43 -14.72 -17.20
CA ILE A 444 0.02 -14.53 -17.57
C ILE A 444 -0.72 -15.86 -17.46
N LEU A 445 -0.18 -16.94 -18.02
CA LEU A 445 -0.82 -18.27 -18.01
C LEU A 445 -1.05 -18.77 -16.58
N ALA A 446 -0.02 -18.68 -15.72
CA ALA A 446 -0.14 -19.03 -14.31
C ALA A 446 -1.15 -18.14 -13.57
N SER A 447 -1.12 -16.83 -13.83
CA SER A 447 -2.00 -15.86 -13.18
C SER A 447 -3.47 -16.06 -13.52
N VAL A 448 -3.79 -16.45 -14.76
CA VAL A 448 -5.17 -16.77 -15.17
C VAL A 448 -5.71 -17.94 -14.38
N ILE A 449 -4.96 -19.04 -14.25
CA ILE A 449 -5.37 -20.24 -13.50
C ILE A 449 -5.66 -19.89 -12.05
N LEU A 450 -4.71 -19.22 -11.39
CA LEU A 450 -4.81 -18.85 -9.98
C LEU A 450 -5.97 -17.88 -9.75
N SER A 451 -6.15 -16.89 -10.64
CA SER A 451 -7.27 -15.96 -10.58
C SER A 451 -8.61 -16.68 -10.73
N CYS A 452 -8.74 -17.64 -11.64
CA CYS A 452 -9.95 -18.45 -11.78
C CYS A 452 -10.25 -19.27 -10.52
N HIS A 453 -9.22 -19.90 -9.93
CA HIS A 453 -9.36 -20.65 -8.68
C HIS A 453 -9.88 -19.75 -7.54
N HIS A 454 -9.24 -18.59 -7.35
CA HIS A 454 -9.64 -17.65 -6.31
C HIS A 454 -11.01 -17.04 -6.55
N TYR A 455 -11.37 -16.78 -7.81
CA TYR A 455 -12.70 -16.30 -8.16
C TYR A 455 -13.78 -17.36 -7.91
N PHE A 456 -13.53 -18.62 -8.25
CA PHE A 456 -14.43 -19.71 -7.91
C PHE A 456 -14.61 -19.86 -6.39
N LYS A 457 -13.53 -19.75 -5.61
CA LYS A 457 -13.60 -19.76 -4.15
C LYS A 457 -14.46 -18.62 -3.61
N ASP A 458 -14.41 -17.44 -4.23
CA ASP A 458 -15.25 -16.30 -3.86
C ASP A 458 -16.73 -16.54 -4.18
N VAL A 459 -17.03 -17.06 -5.37
CA VAL A 459 -18.41 -17.41 -5.76
C VAL A 459 -19.02 -18.44 -4.81
N LYS A 460 -18.25 -19.49 -4.47
CA LYS A 460 -18.68 -20.54 -3.53
C LYS A 460 -18.93 -19.98 -2.13
N ASN A 461 -18.05 -19.10 -1.66
CA ASN A 461 -18.11 -18.51 -0.32
C ASN A 461 -18.58 -17.05 -0.36
N LEU A 462 -19.59 -16.75 -1.20
CA LEU A 462 -20.10 -15.40 -1.37
C LEU A 462 -20.53 -14.82 -0.01
N SER A 463 -19.98 -13.66 0.33
CA SER A 463 -20.39 -12.93 1.53
C SER A 463 -20.84 -11.54 1.14
N THR A 464 -22.07 -11.19 1.52
CA THR A 464 -22.68 -9.88 1.26
C THR A 464 -22.57 -8.94 2.47
N ASN A 465 -22.51 -9.52 3.67
CA ASN A 465 -22.58 -8.80 4.96
C ASN A 465 -21.20 -8.54 5.60
N TRP A 466 -20.18 -8.24 4.79
CA TRP A 466 -18.84 -7.94 5.32
C TRP A 466 -18.72 -6.46 5.72
N SER A 467 -17.99 -6.23 6.82
CA SER A 467 -17.91 -4.89 7.43
C SER A 467 -16.76 -4.04 6.90
N SER A 468 -15.74 -4.69 6.34
CA SER A 468 -14.52 -4.07 5.80
C SER A 468 -13.92 -4.93 4.68
N ILE A 469 -13.17 -4.33 3.75
CA ILE A 469 -12.50 -5.11 2.69
C ILE A 469 -11.46 -6.06 3.30
N THR A 470 -10.77 -5.65 4.37
CA THR A 470 -9.80 -6.49 5.06
C THR A 470 -10.44 -7.72 5.72
N ASP A 471 -11.66 -7.60 6.25
CA ASP A 471 -12.43 -8.76 6.73
C ASP A 471 -12.73 -9.75 5.62
N LEU A 472 -13.09 -9.22 4.45
CA LEU A 472 -13.46 -10.01 3.30
C LEU A 472 -12.25 -10.77 2.75
N VAL A 473 -11.10 -10.09 2.67
CA VAL A 473 -9.81 -10.66 2.30
C VAL A 473 -9.36 -11.75 3.29
N ASN A 474 -9.53 -11.52 4.60
CA ASN A 474 -9.10 -12.43 5.66
C ASN A 474 -10.19 -13.42 6.13
N ARG A 475 -11.26 -13.61 5.35
CA ARG A 475 -12.39 -14.50 5.75
C ARG A 475 -12.03 -15.99 5.77
N SER A 476 -10.99 -16.40 5.05
CA SER A 476 -10.44 -17.75 5.14
C SER A 476 -9.32 -17.81 6.17
N ASN A 477 -8.95 -19.01 6.66
CA ASN A 477 -7.85 -19.20 7.62
C ASN A 477 -6.53 -18.57 7.13
N GLY A 478 -6.34 -17.30 7.46
CA GLY A 478 -5.29 -16.45 6.91
C GLY A 478 -3.90 -16.96 7.28
N ILE A 479 -3.75 -17.52 8.48
CA ILE A 479 -2.45 -18.06 8.95
C ILE A 479 -2.03 -19.27 8.10
N VAL A 480 -2.92 -20.27 7.93
CA VAL A 480 -2.61 -21.47 7.14
C VAL A 480 -2.33 -21.09 5.68
N ALA A 481 -3.13 -20.17 5.14
CA ALA A 481 -2.96 -19.61 3.81
C ALA A 481 -1.58 -18.95 3.61
N ILE A 482 -1.15 -18.12 4.56
CA ILE A 482 0.15 -17.44 4.53
C ILE A 482 1.30 -18.44 4.67
N VAL A 483 1.19 -19.41 5.59
CA VAL A 483 2.21 -20.46 5.78
C VAL A 483 2.37 -21.28 4.51
N LEU A 484 1.26 -21.71 3.89
CA LEU A 484 1.29 -22.43 2.61
C LEU A 484 1.91 -21.58 1.50
N LEU A 485 1.60 -20.28 1.44
CA LEU A 485 2.22 -19.36 0.48
C LEU A 485 3.75 -19.35 0.65
N PHE A 486 4.26 -19.25 1.88
CA PHE A 486 5.69 -19.28 2.15
C PHE A 486 6.31 -20.62 1.74
N ILE A 487 5.67 -21.75 2.07
CA ILE A 487 6.16 -23.10 1.69
C ILE A 487 6.21 -23.23 0.16
N TYR A 488 5.16 -22.89 -0.57
CA TYR A 488 5.15 -22.93 -2.04
C TYR A 488 6.20 -22.00 -2.64
N SER A 489 6.37 -20.80 -2.07
CA SER A 489 7.37 -19.84 -2.52
C SER A 489 8.80 -20.40 -2.34
N ALA A 490 9.08 -21.06 -1.22
CA ALA A 490 10.38 -21.69 -0.95
C ALA A 490 10.66 -22.86 -1.89
N ILE A 491 9.66 -23.70 -2.17
CA ILE A 491 9.78 -24.79 -3.14
C ILE A 491 10.09 -24.24 -4.53
N LEU A 492 9.37 -23.21 -4.99
CA LEU A 492 9.63 -22.58 -6.29
C LEU A 492 11.04 -21.99 -6.35
N MET A 493 11.52 -21.35 -5.29
CA MET A 493 12.89 -20.84 -5.24
C MET A 493 13.93 -21.95 -5.26
N ALA A 494 13.69 -23.09 -4.59
CA ALA A 494 14.56 -24.25 -4.69
C ALA A 494 14.59 -24.83 -6.11
N LEU A 495 13.44 -24.85 -6.80
CA LEU A 495 13.35 -25.26 -8.21
C LEU A 495 14.07 -24.30 -9.15
N VAL A 496 14.07 -22.99 -8.88
CA VAL A 496 14.90 -22.02 -9.61
C VAL A 496 16.37 -22.41 -9.50
N ILE A 497 16.88 -22.64 -8.29
CA ILE A 497 18.29 -23.03 -8.06
C ILE A 497 18.61 -24.36 -8.76
N GLY A 498 17.76 -25.38 -8.57
CA GLY A 498 17.93 -26.68 -9.21
C GLY A 498 17.92 -26.59 -10.75
N SER A 499 17.04 -25.76 -11.31
CA SER A 499 16.98 -25.55 -12.76
C SER A 499 18.22 -24.81 -13.31
N ILE A 500 18.83 -23.90 -12.56
CA ILE A 500 20.08 -23.25 -12.96
C ILE A 500 21.21 -24.29 -13.05
N PHE A 501 21.30 -25.20 -12.07
CA PHE A 501 22.27 -26.30 -12.10
C PHE A 501 22.05 -27.24 -13.29
N LEU A 502 20.79 -27.55 -13.61
CA LEU A 502 20.45 -28.36 -14.79
C LEU A 502 20.87 -27.67 -16.10
N VAL A 503 20.70 -26.36 -16.23
CA VAL A 503 21.12 -25.61 -17.43
C VAL A 503 22.63 -25.68 -17.64
N GLN A 504 23.43 -25.70 -16.57
CA GLN A 504 24.88 -25.85 -16.65
C GLN A 504 25.33 -27.28 -17.01
N SER A 505 24.52 -28.28 -16.68
CA SER A 505 24.88 -29.69 -16.83
C SER A 505 24.36 -30.32 -18.13
N LEU A 506 23.30 -29.76 -18.71
CA LEU A 506 22.62 -30.29 -19.90
C LEU A 506 23.12 -29.63 -21.19
N SER A 507 22.90 -30.33 -22.32
CA SER A 507 23.11 -29.70 -23.63
C SER A 507 22.11 -28.54 -23.84
N PRO A 508 22.50 -27.48 -24.57
CA PRO A 508 21.63 -26.32 -24.79
C PRO A 508 20.26 -26.66 -25.39
N ILE A 509 20.22 -27.64 -26.30
CA ILE A 509 18.99 -28.09 -26.96
C ILE A 509 18.03 -28.71 -25.94
N LEU A 510 18.55 -29.58 -25.06
CA LEU A 510 17.75 -30.20 -24.00
C LEU A 510 17.24 -29.16 -23.01
N ALA A 511 18.09 -28.23 -22.57
CA ALA A 511 17.70 -27.15 -21.66
C ALA A 511 16.57 -26.27 -22.23
N ILE A 512 16.68 -25.88 -23.51
CA ILE A 512 15.63 -25.13 -24.21
C ILE A 512 14.34 -25.95 -24.32
N SER A 513 14.45 -27.23 -24.69
CA SER A 513 13.29 -28.12 -24.86
C SER A 513 12.49 -28.29 -23.56
N LEU A 514 13.17 -28.34 -22.41
CA LEU A 514 12.52 -28.41 -21.10
C LEU A 514 11.77 -27.12 -20.78
N GLY A 515 12.36 -25.96 -21.08
CA GLY A 515 11.68 -24.67 -20.93
C GLY A 515 10.42 -24.57 -21.79
N VAL A 516 10.53 -24.89 -23.09
CA VAL A 516 9.38 -24.90 -24.00
C VAL A 516 8.32 -25.92 -23.57
N GLY A 517 8.73 -27.13 -23.20
CA GLY A 517 7.84 -28.18 -22.74
C GLY A 517 7.06 -27.77 -21.49
N ALA A 518 7.72 -27.12 -20.53
CA ALA A 518 7.08 -26.57 -19.33
C ALA A 518 6.04 -25.50 -19.69
N LEU A 519 6.34 -24.62 -20.65
CA LEU A 519 5.40 -23.59 -21.11
C LEU A 519 4.18 -24.20 -21.80
N ILE A 520 4.37 -25.21 -22.66
CA ILE A 520 3.26 -25.91 -23.34
C ILE A 520 2.37 -26.62 -22.31
N LEU A 521 2.97 -27.28 -21.32
CA LEU A 521 2.24 -27.91 -20.23
C LEU A 521 1.43 -26.88 -19.44
N LEU A 522 2.03 -25.72 -19.12
CA LEU A 522 1.32 -24.64 -18.43
C LEU A 522 0.18 -24.07 -19.28
N LEU A 523 0.36 -23.95 -20.59
CA LEU A 523 -0.70 -23.52 -21.52
C LEU A 523 -1.88 -24.50 -21.53
N ALA A 524 -1.61 -25.80 -21.60
CA ALA A 524 -2.63 -26.84 -21.53
C ALA A 524 -3.38 -26.78 -20.19
N LEU A 525 -2.66 -26.63 -19.08
CA LEU A 525 -3.24 -26.44 -17.74
C LEU A 525 -4.05 -25.14 -17.66
N ALA A 526 -3.63 -24.06 -18.33
CA ALA A 526 -4.35 -22.79 -18.34
C ALA A 526 -5.68 -22.90 -19.06
N ILE A 527 -5.70 -23.53 -20.23
CA ILE A 527 -6.93 -23.77 -20.99
C ILE A 527 -7.86 -24.68 -20.20
N PHE A 528 -7.35 -25.80 -19.68
CA PHE A 528 -8.14 -26.74 -18.89
C PHE A 528 -8.68 -26.08 -17.62
N GLY A 529 -7.82 -25.41 -16.84
CA GLY A 529 -8.17 -24.74 -15.60
C GLY A 529 -9.22 -23.65 -15.80
N TYR A 530 -9.11 -22.84 -16.86
CA TYR A 530 -10.10 -21.84 -17.22
C TYR A 530 -11.48 -22.46 -17.45
N HIS A 531 -11.57 -23.48 -18.31
CA HIS A 531 -12.85 -24.14 -18.61
C HIS A 531 -13.43 -24.87 -17.39
N TYR A 532 -12.56 -25.54 -16.61
CA TYR A 532 -12.95 -26.25 -15.40
C TYR A 532 -13.52 -25.30 -14.35
N TYR A 533 -12.81 -24.23 -13.99
CA TYR A 533 -13.31 -23.29 -12.98
C TYR A 533 -14.50 -22.49 -13.49
N LEU A 534 -14.53 -22.12 -14.77
CA LEU A 534 -15.66 -21.38 -15.32
C LEU A 534 -16.94 -22.20 -15.31
N SER A 535 -16.89 -23.47 -15.71
CA SER A 535 -18.07 -24.35 -15.65
C SER A 535 -18.56 -24.53 -14.21
N ARG A 536 -17.65 -24.68 -13.24
CA ARG A 536 -17.99 -24.74 -11.81
C ARG A 536 -18.59 -23.44 -11.28
N ILE A 537 -18.08 -22.29 -11.70
CA ILE A 537 -18.64 -20.98 -11.33
C ILE A 537 -20.08 -20.85 -11.83
N LEU A 538 -20.33 -21.22 -13.08
CA LEU A 538 -21.68 -21.15 -13.67
C LEU A 538 -22.66 -22.08 -12.97
N ALA A 539 -22.25 -23.32 -12.70
CA ALA A 539 -23.08 -24.27 -11.96
C ALA A 539 -23.41 -23.79 -10.54
N GLU A 540 -22.50 -23.08 -9.87
CA GLU A 540 -22.74 -22.53 -8.53
C GLU A 540 -23.68 -21.32 -8.56
N ILE A 541 -23.66 -20.54 -9.65
CA ILE A 541 -24.58 -19.42 -9.87
C ILE A 541 -25.99 -19.93 -10.14
N GLU A 542 -26.16 -20.99 -10.92
CA GLU A 542 -27.49 -21.55 -11.23
C GLU A 542 -28.18 -22.16 -10.01
N LYS A 543 -27.41 -22.63 -9.01
CA LYS A 543 -27.95 -23.16 -7.75
C LYS A 543 -28.50 -22.10 -6.80
N ARG A 544 -28.20 -20.82 -7.03
CA ARG A 544 -28.49 -19.70 -6.11
C ARG A 544 -29.35 -18.65 -6.78
#